data_AF-A0A132NJH7-F1
#
_entry.id   AF-A0A132NJH7-F1
#
_cell.length_a   1.000
_cell.length_b   1.000
_cell.length_c   1.000
_cell.angle_alpha   90.00
_cell.angle_beta   90.00
_cell.angle_gamma   90.00
#
_symmetry.space_group_name_H-M   'P 1'
#
loop_
_entity.id
_entity.type
_entity.pdbx_description
1 polymer ?
#
loop_
_entity_poly.entity_id
_entity_poly.type
_entity_poly.pdbx_seq_one_letter_code
_entity_poly.pdbx_strand_id
1 'polypeptide(L)'
;MQLAAIIVSLVFTLAGVALVVRTAVLIVSVVRAGQPAVGRTDDPGRRVVTMLRETLGHTRMLRWGLVGAAHWLVFVGFGFLFFTLVTAYGQLFDADFALPVIGHWVPYEIVTEAVAWATLVGIGILIGV
;
A
#
# COMPACT_ATOMS: atom_id res chain seq x y z
N MET A 1 7.92 -5.53 -28.03
CA MET A 1 6.89 -5.36 -26.98
C MET A 1 7.31 -4.42 -25.84
N GLN A 2 8.61 -4.27 -25.54
CA GLN A 2 9.10 -3.41 -24.43
C GLN A 2 8.59 -1.96 -24.48
N LEU A 3 8.69 -1.29 -25.64
CA LEU A 3 8.21 0.09 -25.78
C LEU A 3 6.71 0.22 -25.44
N ALA A 4 5.89 -0.74 -25.86
CA ALA A 4 4.48 -0.76 -25.52
C ALA A 4 4.25 -0.92 -24.00
N ALA A 5 5.01 -1.81 -23.35
CA ALA A 5 4.92 -2.01 -21.90
C ALA A 5 5.33 -0.75 -21.12
N ILE A 6 6.38 -0.06 -21.55
CA ILE A 6 6.81 1.23 -20.97
C ILE A 6 5.70 2.27 -21.12
N ILE A 7 5.22 2.49 -22.35
CA ILE A 7 4.23 3.54 -22.63
C ILE A 7 2.94 3.28 -21.85
N VAL A 8 2.40 2.06 -21.93
CA VAL A 8 1.15 1.70 -21.27
C VAL A 8 1.28 1.87 -19.75
N SER A 9 2.31 1.27 -19.15
CA SER A 9 2.51 1.34 -17.70
C SER A 9 2.65 2.78 -17.23
N LEU A 10 3.55 3.57 -17.82
CA LEU A 10 3.82 4.94 -17.38
C LEU A 10 2.63 5.88 -17.60
N VAL A 11 1.87 5.72 -18.69
CA VAL A 11 0.66 6.52 -18.93
C VAL A 11 -0.40 6.23 -17.88
N PHE A 12 -0.65 4.96 -17.54
CA PHE A 12 -1.60 4.61 -16.50
C PHE A 12 -1.15 5.09 -15.12
N THR A 13 0.14 4.97 -14.81
CA THR A 13 0.71 5.49 -13.56
C THR A 13 0.55 7.00 -13.46
N LEU A 14 0.88 7.73 -14.53
CA LEU A 14 0.75 9.18 -14.57
C LEU A 14 -0.70 9.62 -14.39
N ALA A 15 -1.63 8.98 -15.12
CA ALA A 15 -3.06 9.27 -15.00
C ALA A 15 -3.57 8.98 -13.58
N GLY A 16 -3.21 7.83 -13.01
CA GLY A 16 -3.58 7.46 -11.64
C GLY A 16 -3.06 8.45 -10.60
N VAL A 17 -1.78 8.80 -10.66
CA VAL A 17 -1.16 9.78 -9.75
C VAL A 17 -1.81 11.15 -9.91
N ALA A 18 -2.07 11.61 -11.13
CA ALA A 18 -2.72 12.89 -11.36
C ALA A 18 -4.13 12.95 -10.74
N LEU A 19 -4.91 11.88 -10.88
CA LEU A 19 -6.25 11.78 -10.29
C LEU A 19 -6.21 11.71 -8.76
N VAL A 20 -5.26 10.95 -8.20
CA VAL A 20 -5.06 10.86 -6.74
C VAL A 20 -4.66 12.23 -6.17
N VAL A 21 -3.69 12.91 -6.78
CA VAL A 21 -3.24 14.24 -6.34
C VAL A 21 -4.38 15.25 -6.42
N ARG A 22 -5.11 15.29 -7.54
CA ARG A 22 -6.28 16.17 -7.69
C ARG A 22 -7.29 15.94 -6.57
N THR A 23 -7.61 14.68 -6.29
CA THR A 23 -8.60 14.33 -5.26
C THR A 23 -8.10 14.65 -3.86
N ALA A 24 -6.83 14.40 -3.56
CA ALA A 24 -6.22 14.74 -2.28
C ALA A 24 -6.25 16.26 -2.03
N VAL A 25 -5.93 17.08 -3.05
CA VAL A 25 -6.03 18.54 -2.96
C VAL A 25 -7.47 18.97 -2.68
N LEU A 26 -8.46 18.37 -3.36
CA LEU A 26 -9.87 18.65 -3.12
C LEU A 26 -10.28 18.30 -1.68
N ILE A 27 -9.92 17.11 -1.18
CA ILE A 27 -10.19 16.71 0.20
C ILE A 27 -9.59 17.71 1.19
N VAL A 28 -8.33 18.10 0.99
CA VAL A 28 -7.65 19.08 1.85
C VAL A 28 -8.35 20.44 1.80
N SER A 29 -8.78 20.90 0.62
CA SER A 29 -9.51 22.17 0.49
C SER A 29 -10.85 22.15 1.23
N VAL A 30 -11.59 21.05 1.17
CA VAL A 30 -12.87 20.88 1.86
C VAL A 30 -12.66 20.86 3.37
N VAL A 31 -11.66 20.11 3.86
CA VAL A 31 -11.33 20.06 5.29
C VAL A 31 -10.93 21.44 5.82
N ARG A 32 -10.16 22.21 5.03
CA ARG A 32 -9.74 23.58 5.41
C ARG A 32 -10.86 24.61 5.43
N ALA A 33 -12.01 24.34 4.80
CA ALA A 33 -13.18 25.21 4.89
C ALA A 33 -13.89 25.12 6.25
N GLY A 34 -13.61 24.09 7.05
CA GLY A 34 -14.14 23.93 8.40
C GLY A 34 -13.47 24.85 9.44
N GLN A 35 -14.05 24.89 10.64
CA GLN A 35 -13.46 25.61 11.78
C GLN A 35 -12.17 24.96 12.27
N PRO A 36 -11.19 25.74 12.81
CA PRO A 36 -9.98 25.19 13.39
C PRO A 36 -10.27 24.19 14.52
N ALA A 37 -9.63 23.03 14.48
CA ALA A 37 -9.68 22.06 15.57
C ALA A 37 -8.69 22.44 16.67
N VAL A 38 -9.10 23.36 17.54
CA VAL A 38 -8.28 23.85 18.67
C VAL A 38 -7.84 22.66 19.55
N GLY A 39 -6.56 22.62 19.90
CA GLY A 39 -5.99 21.55 20.74
C GLY A 39 -5.69 20.24 20.00
N ARG A 40 -5.94 20.11 18.70
CA ARG A 40 -5.70 18.85 17.95
C ARG A 40 -4.21 18.50 17.73
N THR A 41 -3.32 19.46 17.96
CA THR A 41 -1.85 19.30 17.82
C THR A 41 -1.16 18.99 19.15
N ASP A 42 -1.92 18.65 20.20
CA ASP A 42 -1.39 18.20 21.48
C ASP A 42 -0.71 16.83 21.37
N ASP A 43 0.36 16.63 22.16
CA ASP A 43 1.10 15.36 22.28
C ASP A 43 1.39 14.60 20.97
N PRO A 44 2.06 15.23 19.98
CA PRO A 44 2.22 14.65 18.65
C PRO A 44 2.91 13.28 18.66
N GLY A 45 3.90 13.08 19.55
CA GLY A 45 4.59 11.79 19.69
C GLY A 45 3.65 10.66 20.11
N ARG A 46 2.85 10.89 21.16
CA ARG A 46 1.89 9.89 21.65
C ARG A 46 0.83 9.56 20.60
N ARG A 47 0.37 10.56 19.85
CA ARG A 47 -0.59 10.38 18.76
C ARG A 47 -0.02 9.56 17.61
N VAL A 48 1.21 9.84 17.19
CA VAL A 48 1.88 9.08 16.13
C VAL A 48 2.09 7.62 16.54
N VAL A 49 2.60 7.39 17.76
CA VAL A 49 2.78 6.02 18.27
C VAL A 49 1.44 5.27 18.35
N THR A 50 0.39 5.94 18.85
CA THR A 50 -0.95 5.35 18.90
C THR A 50 -1.47 5.02 17.50
N MET A 51 -1.31 5.93 16.53
CA MET A 51 -1.71 5.71 15.14
C MET A 51 -0.98 4.52 14.55
N LEU A 52 0.35 4.48 14.65
CA LEU A 52 1.15 3.37 14.12
C LEU A 52 0.75 2.04 14.75
N ARG A 53 0.53 2.00 16.08
CA ARG A 53 0.11 0.79 16.78
C ARG A 53 -1.25 0.28 16.28
N GLU A 54 -2.22 1.18 16.17
CA GLU A 54 -3.59 0.84 15.76
C GLU A 54 -3.66 0.48 14.27
N THR A 55 -2.84 1.13 13.43
CA THR A 55 -2.78 0.90 11.99
C THR A 55 -1.98 -0.35 11.62
N LEU A 56 -0.82 -0.60 12.22
CA LEU A 56 -0.03 -1.81 11.90
C LEU A 56 -0.61 -3.06 12.57
N GLY A 57 -1.17 -2.90 13.77
CA GLY A 57 -1.79 -4.00 14.50
C GLY A 57 -3.24 -4.28 14.15
N HIS A 58 -3.88 -3.45 13.30
CA HIS A 58 -5.32 -3.48 12.99
C HIS A 58 -6.21 -3.69 14.23
N THR A 59 -5.81 -3.20 15.40
CA THR A 59 -6.39 -3.58 16.71
C THR A 59 -7.91 -3.33 16.79
N ARG A 60 -8.42 -2.32 16.09
CA ARG A 60 -9.87 -2.04 15.99
C ARG A 60 -10.57 -2.93 14.96
N MET A 61 -9.93 -3.17 13.82
CA MET A 61 -10.53 -3.90 12.71
C MET A 61 -10.54 -5.41 12.98
N LEU A 62 -9.54 -5.93 13.70
CA LEU A 62 -9.51 -7.33 14.16
C LEU A 62 -10.68 -7.71 15.08
N ARG A 63 -11.38 -6.73 15.68
CA ARG A 63 -12.64 -6.98 16.41
C ARG A 63 -13.77 -7.48 15.51
N TRP A 64 -13.62 -7.33 14.20
CA TRP A 64 -14.58 -7.76 13.18
C TRP A 64 -14.28 -9.19 12.71
N GLY A 65 -13.50 -9.94 13.51
CA GLY A 65 -13.22 -11.36 13.32
C GLY A 65 -12.55 -11.65 11.99
N LEU A 66 -13.25 -12.41 11.14
CA LEU A 66 -12.75 -12.87 9.85
C LEU A 66 -12.44 -11.71 8.89
N VAL A 67 -13.33 -10.74 8.76
CA VAL A 67 -13.14 -9.57 7.86
C VAL A 67 -11.93 -8.77 8.29
N GLY A 68 -11.75 -8.58 9.60
CA GLY A 68 -10.60 -7.89 10.16
C GLY A 68 -9.28 -8.59 9.86
N ALA A 69 -9.23 -9.91 10.05
CA ALA A 69 -8.06 -10.70 9.75
C ALA A 69 -7.74 -10.70 8.23
N ALA A 70 -8.76 -10.89 7.39
CA ALA A 70 -8.60 -10.88 5.94
C ALA A 70 -8.10 -9.53 5.42
N HIS A 71 -8.65 -8.41 5.92
CA HIS A 71 -8.13 -7.09 5.58
C HIS A 71 -6.70 -6.88 6.07
N TRP A 72 -6.34 -7.39 7.25
CA TRP A 72 -4.96 -7.26 7.73
C TRP A 72 -3.97 -7.96 6.79
N LEU A 73 -4.30 -9.15 6.29
CA LEU A 73 -3.47 -9.84 5.28
C LEU A 73 -3.27 -8.99 4.03
N VAL A 74 -4.35 -8.39 3.52
CA VAL A 74 -4.29 -7.51 2.35
C VAL A 74 -3.45 -6.27 2.62
N PHE A 75 -3.59 -5.65 3.79
CA PHE A 75 -2.79 -4.49 4.20
C PHE A 75 -1.29 -4.80 4.24
N VAL A 76 -0.90 -5.92 4.86
CA VAL A 76 0.50 -6.38 4.89
C VAL A 76 0.99 -6.66 3.46
N GLY A 77 0.15 -7.29 2.63
CA GLY A 77 0.42 -7.52 1.21
C GLY A 77 0.76 -6.24 0.45
N PHE A 78 -0.08 -5.20 0.54
CA PHE A 78 0.18 -3.92 -0.12
C PHE A 78 1.51 -3.29 0.29
N GLY A 79 1.86 -3.36 1.58
CA GLY A 79 3.12 -2.82 2.08
C GLY A 79 4.34 -3.65 1.65
N PHE A 80 4.28 -4.96 1.85
CA PHE A 80 5.42 -5.85 1.62
C PHE A 80 5.70 -6.09 0.13
N LEU A 81 4.65 -6.26 -0.68
CA LEU A 81 4.76 -6.48 -2.13
C LEU A 81 5.05 -5.19 -2.90
N PHE A 82 5.07 -4.02 -2.25
CA PHE A 82 5.47 -2.78 -2.91
C PHE A 82 6.85 -2.88 -3.57
N PHE A 83 7.79 -3.58 -2.95
CA PHE A 83 9.13 -3.75 -3.51
C PHE A 83 9.13 -4.61 -4.79
N THR A 84 8.21 -5.56 -4.95
CA THR A 84 8.06 -6.32 -6.20
C THR A 84 7.52 -5.43 -7.31
N LEU A 85 6.63 -4.49 -6.98
CA LEU A 85 6.19 -3.45 -7.92
C LEU A 85 7.35 -2.56 -8.36
N VAL A 86 8.22 -2.12 -7.44
CA VAL A 86 9.41 -1.33 -7.80
C VAL A 86 10.34 -2.11 -8.73
N THR A 87 10.59 -3.39 -8.46
CA THR A 87 11.33 -4.28 -9.36
C THR A 87 10.67 -4.34 -10.74
N ALA A 88 9.35 -4.53 -10.82
CA ALA A 88 8.62 -4.60 -12.07
C ALA A 88 8.72 -3.32 -12.91
N TYR A 89 8.76 -2.14 -12.27
CA TYR A 89 9.00 -0.87 -12.99
C TYR A 89 10.41 -0.79 -13.58
N GLY A 90 11.44 -1.24 -12.86
CA GLY A 90 12.80 -1.30 -13.42
C GLY A 90 12.89 -2.28 -14.58
N GLN A 91 12.17 -3.41 -14.49
CA GLN A 91 12.06 -4.43 -15.53
C GLN A 91 11.42 -3.94 -16.84
N LEU A 92 10.74 -2.80 -16.83
CA LEU A 92 10.30 -2.15 -18.08
C LEU A 92 11.49 -1.70 -18.95
N PHE A 93 12.62 -1.35 -18.33
CA PHE A 93 13.80 -0.79 -19.00
C PHE A 93 14.93 -1.81 -19.14
N ASP A 94 15.12 -2.65 -18.13
CA ASP A 94 16.12 -3.70 -18.09
C ASP A 94 15.49 -4.96 -17.50
N ALA A 95 15.32 -6.00 -18.33
CA ALA A 95 14.63 -7.22 -17.93
C ALA A 95 15.28 -7.92 -16.72
N ASP A 96 16.59 -7.73 -16.52
CA ASP A 96 17.35 -8.32 -15.43
C ASP A 96 17.40 -7.41 -14.19
N PHE A 97 16.67 -6.28 -14.21
CA PHE A 97 16.61 -5.38 -13.07
C PHE A 97 16.09 -6.09 -11.83
N ALA A 98 16.83 -5.93 -10.74
CA ALA A 98 16.47 -6.38 -9.41
C ALA A 98 16.89 -5.32 -8.39
N LEU A 99 16.11 -5.17 -7.32
CA LEU A 99 16.47 -4.27 -6.24
C LEU A 99 17.81 -4.69 -5.61
N PRO A 100 18.71 -3.74 -5.31
CA PRO A 100 19.93 -4.06 -4.59
C PRO A 100 19.58 -4.66 -3.22
N VAL A 101 20.41 -5.58 -2.74
CA VAL A 101 20.25 -6.30 -1.46
C VAL A 101 19.14 -7.36 -1.47
N ILE A 102 17.89 -7.00 -1.76
CA ILE A 102 16.74 -7.91 -1.58
C ILE A 102 16.32 -8.67 -2.84
N GLY A 103 16.67 -8.18 -4.03
CA GLY A 103 16.17 -8.72 -5.30
C GLY A 103 16.72 -10.10 -5.69
N HIS A 104 17.74 -10.59 -5.00
CA HIS A 104 18.33 -11.93 -5.18
C HIS A 104 18.38 -12.72 -3.85
N TRP A 105 17.69 -12.23 -2.83
CA TRP A 105 17.77 -12.78 -1.48
C TRP A 105 16.67 -13.82 -1.31
N VAL A 106 17.02 -15.09 -1.46
CA VAL A 106 16.09 -16.24 -1.42
C VAL A 106 15.07 -16.20 -0.25
N PRO A 107 15.46 -15.88 1.00
CA PRO A 107 14.48 -15.76 2.08
C PRO A 107 13.41 -14.70 1.82
N TYR A 108 13.77 -13.56 1.22
CA TYR A 108 12.81 -12.52 0.85
C TYR A 108 11.85 -12.98 -0.25
N GLU A 109 12.34 -13.71 -1.25
CA GLU A 109 11.50 -14.27 -2.32
C GLU A 109 10.48 -15.28 -1.77
N ILE A 110 10.91 -16.18 -0.87
CA ILE A 110 10.01 -17.15 -0.22
C ILE A 110 8.92 -16.43 0.59
N VAL A 111 9.29 -15.39 1.36
CA VAL A 111 8.32 -14.60 2.13
C VAL A 111 7.39 -13.84 1.20
N THR A 112 7.90 -13.31 0.08
CA THR A 112 7.12 -12.62 -0.94
C THR A 112 6.04 -13.53 -1.52
N GLU A 113 6.40 -14.76 -1.88
CA GLU A 113 5.43 -15.74 -2.41
C GLU A 113 4.36 -16.11 -1.36
N ALA A 114 4.77 -16.36 -0.12
CA ALA A 114 3.83 -16.64 0.96
C ALA A 114 2.87 -15.47 1.22
N VAL A 115 3.38 -14.24 1.24
CA VAL A 115 2.57 -13.02 1.41
C VAL A 115 1.64 -12.80 0.22
N ALA A 116 2.09 -13.08 -1.01
CA ALA A 116 1.25 -12.99 -2.20
C ALA A 116 0.05 -13.96 -2.12
N TRP A 117 0.28 -15.22 -1.74
CA TRP A 117 -0.79 -16.19 -1.52
C TRP A 117 -1.73 -15.78 -0.39
N ALA A 118 -1.20 -15.33 0.74
CA ALA A 118 -2.00 -14.85 1.87
C ALA A 118 -2.87 -13.63 1.49
N THR A 119 -2.32 -12.73 0.68
CA THR A 119 -3.04 -11.56 0.14
C THR A 119 -4.16 -12.00 -0.79
N LEU A 120 -3.89 -12.94 -1.72
CA LEU A 120 -4.89 -13.47 -2.63
C LEU A 120 -6.06 -14.13 -1.88
N VAL A 121 -5.76 -14.95 -0.86
CA VAL A 121 -6.77 -15.56 0.01
C VAL A 121 -7.56 -14.48 0.75
N GLY A 122 -6.89 -13.47 1.31
CA GLY A 122 -7.54 -12.34 1.98
C GLY A 122 -8.51 -11.60 1.06
N ILE A 123 -8.11 -11.30 -0.18
CA ILE A 123 -8.98 -10.69 -1.20
C ILE A 123 -10.18 -11.60 -1.51
N GLY A 124 -9.95 -12.89 -1.72
CA GLY A 124 -11.01 -13.85 -2.01
C GLY A 124 -12.07 -13.93 -0.90
N ILE A 125 -11.63 -13.94 0.36
CA ILE A 125 -12.53 -13.89 1.53
C ILE A 125 -13.34 -12.60 1.52
N LEU A 126 -12.70 -11.44 1.34
CA LEU A 126 -13.37 -10.14 1.37
C LEU A 126 -14.36 -9.92 0.23
N ILE A 127 -14.15 -10.54 -0.93
CA ILE A 127 -15.11 -10.51 -2.05
C ILE A 127 -16.32 -11.42 -1.75
N GLY A 128 -16.11 -12.51 -1.01
CA GLY A 128 -17.13 -13.52 -0.74
C GLY A 128 -18.07 -13.23 0.44
N VAL A 129 -17.85 -12.13 1.18
CA VAL A 129 -18.64 -11.71 2.35
C VAL A 129 -19.33 -10.38 2.10
#